data_AF-A0A952NT41-F1
#
_entry.id   AF-A0A952NT41-F1
#
_cell.length_a   1.000
_cell.length_b   1.000
_cell.length_c   1.000
_cell.angle_alpha   90.00
_cell.angle_beta   90.00
_cell.angle_gamma   90.00
#
_symmetry.space_group_name_H-M   'P 1'
#
loop_
_entity.id
_entity.type
_entity.pdbx_description
1 polymer ?
#
loop_
_entity_poly.entity_id
_entity_poly.type
_entity_poly.pdbx_seq_one_letter_code
_entity_poly.pdbx_strand_id
1 'polypeptide(L)'
;MSEEHENPLVQFITLLLAFVAYALLVHLGYPYLGNIAASAAVFPVMVVGWQTGLGGGMLAAMASIPLNLAMLLLAGSSPREAPLQVLFSTLIVCFCAISAGYISETRKELLKEIRLREAAEKALHYLNARLEGKVQTRTRQLTNLNSQLTSELQARKRAQAGLKYRETILETIAGIAEDTLKADKYIEPIPDILKSLGRAAHAQRVRLFENVPRRDSTQSVLVLRKE
;
A
#
# COMPACT_ATOMS: atom_id res chain seq x y z
N MET A 1 1.38 -0.43 -22.24
CA MET A 1 1.18 0.88 -22.89
C MET A 1 2.43 1.13 -23.70
N SER A 2 2.42 0.64 -24.94
CA SER A 2 3.53 0.84 -25.87
C SER A 2 3.62 2.33 -26.13
N GLU A 3 4.80 2.93 -25.96
CA GLU A 3 5.08 4.19 -26.63
C GLU A 3 4.84 3.91 -28.10
N GLU A 4 3.74 4.46 -28.60
CA GLU A 4 3.43 4.48 -30.01
C GLU A 4 4.52 5.36 -30.62
N HIS A 5 5.66 4.74 -30.93
CA HIS A 5 6.66 5.31 -31.82
C HIS A 5 5.88 5.63 -33.09
N GLU A 6 5.45 6.88 -33.21
CA GLU A 6 4.86 7.38 -34.44
C GLU A 6 5.81 6.95 -35.55
N ASN A 7 5.28 6.12 -36.45
CA ASN A 7 6.08 5.57 -37.52
C ASN A 7 6.77 6.75 -38.23
N PRO A 8 8.10 6.73 -38.41
CA PRO A 8 8.82 7.85 -39.02
C PRO A 8 8.28 8.19 -40.40
N LEU A 9 7.67 7.20 -41.06
CA LEU A 9 6.94 7.33 -42.31
C LEU A 9 5.69 8.22 -42.18
N VAL A 10 4.88 8.05 -41.13
CA VAL A 10 3.70 8.90 -40.87
C VAL A 10 4.14 10.34 -40.61
N GLN A 11 5.17 10.54 -39.80
CA GLN A 11 5.74 11.87 -39.55
C GLN A 11 6.18 12.51 -40.87
N PHE A 12 6.98 11.81 -41.66
CA PHE A 12 7.43 12.29 -42.97
C PHE A 12 6.27 12.63 -43.91
N ILE A 13 5.24 11.78 -43.99
CA ILE A 13 4.04 12.06 -44.81
C ILE A 13 3.31 13.30 -44.32
N THR A 14 3.08 13.46 -43.01
CA THR A 14 2.40 14.65 -42.46
C THR A 14 3.20 15.92 -42.74
N LEU A 15 4.53 15.82 -42.67
CA LEU A 15 5.46 16.90 -42.97
C LEU A 15 5.36 17.30 -44.45
N LEU A 16 5.49 16.33 -45.35
CA LEU A 16 5.37 16.53 -46.79
C LEU A 16 4.02 17.14 -47.14
N LEU A 17 2.94 16.60 -46.57
CA LEU A 17 1.57 17.07 -46.81
C LEU A 17 1.36 18.51 -46.32
N ALA A 18 1.94 18.89 -45.17
CA ALA A 18 1.89 20.27 -44.68
C ALA A 18 2.62 21.25 -45.61
N PHE A 19 3.79 20.88 -46.14
CA PHE A 19 4.51 21.70 -47.12
C PHE A 19 3.79 21.81 -48.46
N VAL A 20 3.22 20.70 -48.96
CA VAL A 20 2.42 20.70 -50.20
C VAL A 20 1.18 21.56 -50.04
N ALA A 21 0.44 21.42 -48.93
CA ALA A 21 -0.73 22.23 -48.64
C ALA A 21 -0.39 23.72 -48.54
N TYR A 22 0.75 24.06 -47.91
CA TYR A 22 1.24 25.43 -47.85
C TYR A 22 1.58 25.99 -49.23
N ALA A 23 2.33 25.25 -50.06
CA ALA A 23 2.67 25.69 -51.41
C ALA A 23 1.42 25.94 -52.27
N LEU A 24 0.42 25.06 -52.17
CA LEU A 24 -0.89 25.23 -52.81
C LEU A 24 -1.61 26.50 -52.30
N LEU A 25 -1.66 26.70 -50.97
CA LEU A 25 -2.31 27.85 -50.35
C LEU A 25 -1.67 29.16 -50.78
N VAL A 26 -0.34 29.22 -50.85
CA VAL A 26 0.37 30.40 -51.35
C VAL A 26 0.04 30.61 -52.82
N HIS A 27 0.17 29.58 -53.67
CA HIS A 27 -0.06 29.73 -55.10
C HIS A 27 -1.48 30.23 -55.44
N LEU A 28 -2.50 29.64 -54.81
CA LEU A 28 -3.91 29.98 -55.03
C LEU A 28 -4.34 31.27 -54.31
N GLY A 29 -3.78 31.52 -53.12
CA GLY A 29 -4.18 32.62 -52.25
C GLY A 29 -3.43 33.93 -52.50
N TYR A 30 -2.22 33.88 -53.08
CA TYR A 30 -1.39 35.06 -53.28
C TYR A 30 -2.07 36.20 -54.06
N PRO A 31 -2.85 35.95 -55.14
CA PRO A 31 -3.55 37.02 -55.86
C PRO A 31 -4.54 37.81 -54.98
N TYR A 32 -5.10 37.17 -53.95
CA TYR A 32 -6.14 37.74 -53.09
C TYR A 32 -5.58 38.27 -51.76
N LEU A 33 -4.60 37.58 -51.20
CA LEU A 33 -4.06 37.84 -49.85
C LEU A 33 -2.74 38.62 -49.86
N GLY A 34 -2.06 38.69 -51.01
CA GLY A 34 -0.75 39.33 -51.14
C GLY A 34 0.25 38.82 -50.11
N ASN A 35 0.91 39.74 -49.41
CA ASN A 35 1.98 39.41 -48.46
C ASN A 35 1.50 38.63 -47.22
N ILE A 36 0.19 38.58 -46.94
CA ILE A 36 -0.37 37.75 -45.85
C ILE A 36 -0.25 36.25 -46.19
N ALA A 37 -0.28 35.87 -47.47
CA ALA A 37 -0.05 34.47 -47.86
C ALA A 37 1.37 34.00 -47.48
N ALA A 38 2.36 34.88 -47.49
CA ALA A 38 3.74 34.55 -47.13
C ALA A 38 3.89 34.25 -45.62
N SER A 39 3.08 34.88 -44.74
CA SER A 39 3.12 34.59 -43.30
C SER A 39 2.50 33.23 -42.95
N ALA A 40 1.74 32.60 -43.86
CA ALA A 40 1.23 31.25 -43.67
C ALA A 40 2.35 30.19 -43.59
N ALA A 41 3.60 30.52 -43.96
CA ALA A 41 4.76 29.62 -43.82
C ALA A 41 5.09 29.30 -42.36
N VAL A 42 4.58 30.11 -41.42
CA VAL A 42 4.69 29.85 -39.98
C VAL A 42 4.04 28.51 -39.63
N PHE A 43 2.93 28.14 -40.26
CA PHE A 43 2.18 26.93 -39.90
C PHE A 43 2.96 25.63 -40.15
N PRO A 44 3.49 25.35 -41.36
CA PRO A 44 4.31 24.15 -41.57
C PRO A 44 5.52 24.11 -40.65
N VAL A 45 6.21 25.23 -40.47
CA VAL A 45 7.41 25.30 -39.62
C VAL A 45 7.06 25.03 -38.15
N MET A 46 5.93 25.56 -37.65
CA MET A 46 5.44 25.26 -36.31
C MET A 46 5.06 23.78 -36.15
N VAL A 47 4.39 23.18 -37.14
CA VAL A 47 4.03 21.76 -37.11
C VAL A 47 5.28 20.88 -37.04
N VAL A 48 6.30 21.20 -37.83
CA VAL A 48 7.59 20.48 -37.78
C VAL A 48 8.24 20.64 -36.42
N GLY A 49 8.37 21.87 -35.92
CA GLY A 49 8.95 22.14 -34.61
C GLY A 49 8.19 21.44 -33.49
N TRP A 50 6.87 21.36 -33.59
CA TRP A 50 6.03 20.67 -32.62
C TRP A 50 6.25 19.15 -32.61
N GLN A 51 6.37 18.50 -33.78
CA GLN A 51 6.56 17.04 -33.84
C GLN A 51 8.00 16.63 -33.47
N THR A 52 8.98 17.32 -34.06
CA THR A 52 10.39 16.92 -34.03
C THR A 52 11.19 17.58 -32.90
N GLY A 53 10.60 18.53 -32.18
CA GLY A 53 11.27 19.29 -31.12
C GLY A 53 12.09 20.45 -31.67
N LEU A 54 12.96 21.00 -30.81
CA LEU A 54 13.72 22.22 -31.12
C LEU A 54 14.60 22.08 -32.38
N GLY A 55 15.29 20.95 -32.53
CA GLY A 55 16.22 20.72 -33.65
C GLY A 55 15.53 20.75 -35.01
N GLY A 56 14.40 20.04 -35.17
CA GLY A 56 13.70 20.04 -36.45
C GLY A 56 12.92 21.33 -36.70
N GLY A 57 12.45 22.03 -35.67
CA GLY A 57 11.91 23.39 -35.79
C GLY A 57 12.95 24.37 -36.35
N MET A 58 14.19 24.32 -35.86
CA MET A 58 15.28 25.15 -36.38
C MET A 58 15.63 24.81 -37.83
N LEU A 59 15.73 23.52 -38.18
CA LEU A 59 15.99 23.09 -39.56
C LEU A 59 14.87 23.52 -40.52
N ALA A 60 13.61 23.42 -40.11
CA ALA A 60 12.47 23.87 -40.88
C ALA A 60 12.48 25.40 -41.06
N ALA A 61 12.80 26.16 -40.01
CA ALA A 61 12.94 27.60 -40.09
C ALA A 61 14.08 27.99 -41.07
N MET A 62 15.25 27.34 -40.99
CA MET A 62 16.35 27.56 -41.93
C MET A 62 15.98 27.23 -43.38
N ALA A 63 15.25 26.13 -43.62
CA ALA A 63 14.79 25.73 -44.95
C ALA A 63 13.69 26.67 -45.50
N SER A 64 12.92 27.31 -44.62
CA SER A 64 11.86 28.25 -45.01
C SER A 64 12.40 29.54 -45.65
N ILE A 65 13.62 29.96 -45.29
CA ILE A 65 14.27 31.17 -45.81
C ILE A 65 14.49 31.11 -47.34
N PRO A 66 15.24 30.13 -47.89
CA PRO A 66 15.44 30.04 -49.34
C PRO A 66 14.13 29.73 -50.07
N LEU A 67 13.21 28.98 -49.44
CA LEU A 67 11.92 28.65 -50.04
C LEU A 67 11.03 29.88 -50.20
N ASN A 68 10.91 30.72 -49.17
CA ASN A 68 10.17 31.98 -49.24
C ASN A 68 10.80 32.93 -50.27
N LEU A 69 12.13 33.01 -50.33
CA LEU A 69 12.81 33.84 -51.32
C LEU A 69 12.54 33.35 -52.75
N ALA A 70 12.58 32.03 -52.98
CA ALA A 70 12.27 31.43 -54.27
C ALA A 70 10.82 31.69 -54.70
N MET A 71 9.86 31.56 -53.77
CA MET A 71 8.45 31.86 -54.03
C MET A 71 8.23 33.33 -54.37
N LEU A 72 8.93 34.24 -53.68
CA LEU A 72 8.83 35.69 -53.91
C LEU A 72 9.39 36.08 -55.30
N LEU A 73 10.49 35.43 -55.72
CA LEU A 73 11.04 35.57 -57.07
C LEU A 73 10.08 35.05 -58.15
N LEU A 74 9.45 33.89 -57.91
CA LEU A 74 8.46 33.30 -58.82
C LEU A 74 7.18 34.15 -58.95
N ALA A 75 6.82 34.88 -57.90
CA ALA A 75 5.69 35.82 -57.90
C ALA A 75 5.95 37.11 -58.69
N GLY A 76 7.15 37.30 -59.26
CA GLY A 76 7.49 38.46 -60.08
C GLY A 76 7.79 39.73 -59.30
N SER A 77 7.96 39.64 -57.98
CA SER A 77 8.29 40.79 -57.15
C SER A 77 9.77 41.19 -57.31
N SER A 78 10.02 42.50 -57.46
CA SER A 78 11.38 43.02 -57.66
C SER A 78 12.19 42.91 -56.36
N PRO A 79 13.42 42.35 -56.37
CA PRO A 79 14.24 42.15 -55.17
C PRO A 79 14.57 43.43 -54.38
N ARG A 80 14.40 44.62 -55.00
CA ARG A 80 14.79 45.90 -54.41
C ARG A 80 13.80 46.47 -53.39
N GLU A 81 12.53 46.04 -53.40
CA GLU A 81 11.48 46.61 -52.51
C GLU A 81 11.08 45.68 -51.36
N ALA A 82 11.54 44.43 -51.36
CA ALA A 82 11.12 43.42 -50.39
C ALA A 82 12.00 43.21 -49.12
N PRO A 83 13.13 43.90 -48.85
CA PRO A 83 14.08 43.39 -47.87
C PRO A 83 13.56 43.45 -46.43
N LEU A 84 12.90 44.54 -46.02
CA LEU A 84 12.53 44.72 -44.62
C LEU A 84 11.39 43.77 -44.19
N GLN A 85 10.36 43.62 -45.03
CA GLN A 85 9.20 42.79 -44.71
C GLN A 85 9.53 41.29 -44.69
N VAL A 86 10.38 40.83 -45.60
CA VAL A 86 10.85 39.43 -45.62
C VAL A 86 11.68 39.13 -44.37
N LEU A 87 12.54 40.06 -43.93
CA LEU A 87 13.29 39.90 -42.68
C LEU A 87 12.36 39.78 -41.46
N PHE A 88 11.35 40.65 -41.33
CA PHE A 88 10.40 40.58 -40.21
C PHE A 88 9.59 39.28 -40.19
N SER A 89 9.05 38.86 -41.33
CA SER A 89 8.30 37.60 -41.42
C SER A 89 9.18 36.38 -41.10
N THR A 90 10.44 36.39 -41.54
CA THR A 90 11.41 35.34 -41.24
C THR A 90 11.74 35.27 -39.74
N LEU A 91 11.93 36.42 -39.10
CA LEU A 91 12.17 36.48 -37.66
C LEU A 91 10.98 35.93 -36.86
N ILE A 92 9.75 36.25 -37.26
CA ILE A 92 8.54 35.70 -36.64
C ILE A 92 8.47 34.19 -36.82
N VAL A 93 8.71 33.67 -38.03
CA VAL A 93 8.73 32.22 -38.30
C VAL A 93 9.78 31.52 -37.43
N CYS A 94 11.01 32.06 -37.36
CA CYS A 94 12.07 31.51 -36.51
C CYS A 94 11.67 31.51 -35.03
N PHE A 95 11.10 32.61 -34.53
CA PHE A 95 10.65 32.70 -33.15
C PHE A 95 9.57 31.66 -32.83
N CYS A 96 8.54 31.56 -33.67
CA CYS A 96 7.47 30.57 -33.52
C CYS A 96 7.99 29.13 -33.59
N ALA A 97 8.95 28.85 -34.48
CA ALA A 97 9.59 27.53 -34.59
C ALA A 97 10.32 27.13 -33.31
N ILE A 98 11.12 28.05 -32.76
CA ILE A 98 11.87 27.84 -31.52
C ILE A 98 10.92 27.65 -30.35
N SER A 99 9.89 28.51 -30.22
CA SER A 99 8.89 28.37 -29.16
C SER A 99 8.12 27.06 -29.25
N ALA A 100 7.65 26.67 -30.44
CA ALA A 100 6.94 25.41 -30.63
C ALA A 100 7.82 24.19 -30.30
N GLY A 101 9.08 24.21 -30.74
CA GLY A 101 10.05 23.17 -30.43
C GLY A 101 10.35 23.05 -28.94
N TYR A 102 10.55 24.17 -28.25
CA TYR A 102 10.78 24.21 -26.81
C TYR A 102 9.56 23.71 -26.00
N ILE A 103 8.35 24.11 -26.39
CA ILE A 103 7.10 23.66 -25.74
C ILE A 103 6.91 22.15 -25.91
N SER A 104 7.21 21.62 -27.10
CA SER A 104 7.10 20.18 -27.35
C SER A 104 8.08 19.38 -26.48
N GLU A 105 9.34 19.82 -26.41
CA GLU A 105 10.37 19.15 -25.62
C GLU A 105 10.03 19.14 -24.12
N THR A 106 9.64 20.30 -23.57
CA THR A 106 9.23 20.41 -22.16
C THR A 106 7.98 19.57 -21.86
N ARG A 107 7.03 19.49 -22.80
CA ARG A 107 5.86 18.60 -22.66
C ARG A 107 6.27 17.13 -22.63
N LYS A 108 7.24 16.69 -23.44
CA LYS A 108 7.74 15.31 -23.44
C LYS A 108 8.41 14.98 -22.11
N GLU A 109 9.25 15.88 -21.58
CA GLU A 109 9.89 15.71 -20.27
C GLU A 109 8.86 15.65 -19.14
N LEU A 110 7.87 16.55 -19.13
CA LEU A 110 6.79 16.54 -18.14
C LEU A 110 5.97 15.24 -18.19
N LEU A 111 5.62 14.75 -19.38
CA LEU A 111 4.91 13.48 -19.52
C LEU A 111 5.73 12.30 -19.02
N LYS A 112 7.05 12.30 -19.26
CA LYS A 112 7.95 11.28 -18.73
C LYS A 112 7.99 11.33 -17.20
N GLU A 113 8.07 12.52 -16.60
CA GLU A 113 8.04 12.68 -15.15
C GLU A 113 6.70 12.22 -14.55
N ILE A 114 5.57 12.59 -15.16
CA ILE A 114 4.24 12.14 -14.71
C ILE A 114 4.16 10.61 -14.75
N ARG A 115 4.60 9.97 -15.83
CA ARG A 115 4.60 8.49 -15.93
C ARG A 115 5.50 7.84 -14.88
N LEU A 116 6.67 8.43 -14.62
CA LEU A 116 7.58 7.93 -13.57
C LEU A 116 6.95 8.08 -12.18
N ARG A 117 6.31 9.22 -11.89
CA ARG A 117 5.59 9.45 -10.64
C ARG A 117 4.41 8.49 -10.47
N GLU A 118 3.58 8.32 -11.50
CA GLU A 118 2.47 7.36 -11.47
C GLU A 118 2.95 5.92 -11.23
N ALA A 119 4.06 5.52 -11.85
CA ALA A 119 4.64 4.19 -11.63
C ALA A 119 5.17 4.03 -10.19
N ALA A 120 5.82 5.07 -9.65
CA ALA A 120 6.31 5.07 -8.27
C ALA A 120 5.14 5.04 -7.26
N GLU A 121 4.08 5.82 -7.47
CA GLU A 121 2.88 5.82 -6.64
C GLU A 121 2.19 4.45 -6.66
N LYS A 122 2.03 3.83 -7.84
CA LYS A 122 1.48 2.47 -7.94
C LYS A 122 2.34 1.45 -7.20
N ALA A 123 3.66 1.55 -7.29
CA ALA A 123 4.57 0.68 -6.56
C ALA A 123 4.47 0.87 -5.04
N LEU A 124 4.37 2.11 -4.57
CA LEU A 124 4.16 2.44 -3.15
C LEU A 124 2.83 1.89 -2.63
N HIS A 125 1.73 2.08 -3.38
CA HIS A 125 0.43 1.54 -3.02
C HIS A 125 0.44 0.01 -2.93
N TYR A 126 1.08 -0.67 -3.89
CA TYR A 126 1.24 -2.12 -3.86
C TYR A 126 2.02 -2.60 -2.62
N LEU A 127 3.14 -1.94 -2.31
CA LEU A 127 3.96 -2.27 -1.14
C LEU A 127 3.20 -2.03 0.17
N ASN A 128 2.45 -0.93 0.28
CA ASN A 128 1.67 -0.63 1.47
C ASN A 128 0.56 -1.67 1.68
N ALA A 129 -0.20 -2.00 0.64
CA ALA A 129 -1.24 -3.05 0.71
C ALA A 129 -0.66 -4.41 1.13
N ARG A 130 0.54 -4.75 0.64
CA ARG A 130 1.24 -5.98 1.04
C ARG A 130 1.67 -5.96 2.50
N LEU A 131 2.16 -4.82 3.00
CA LEU A 131 2.56 -4.67 4.41
C LEU A 131 1.35 -4.74 5.34
N GLU A 132 0.27 -4.05 5.00
CA GLU A 132 -0.99 -4.12 5.76
C GLU A 132 -1.50 -5.55 5.87
N GLY A 133 -1.47 -6.32 4.77
CA GLY A 133 -1.82 -7.75 4.80
C GLY A 133 -0.93 -8.59 5.73
N LYS A 134 0.39 -8.32 5.75
CA LYS A 134 1.33 -8.99 6.68
C LYS A 134 1.07 -8.60 8.13
N VAL A 135 0.81 -7.32 8.40
CA VAL A 135 0.50 -6.83 9.76
C VAL A 135 -0.77 -7.49 10.25
N GLN A 136 -1.84 -7.51 9.45
CA GLN A 136 -3.09 -8.15 9.83
C GLN A 136 -2.92 -9.65 10.12
N THR A 137 -2.12 -10.35 9.29
CA THR A 137 -1.81 -11.78 9.51
C THR A 137 -1.07 -12.00 10.81
N ARG A 138 -0.04 -11.21 11.10
CA ARG A 138 0.73 -11.31 12.35
C ARG A 138 -0.11 -10.95 13.56
N THR A 139 -0.97 -9.94 13.47
CA THR A 139 -1.89 -9.57 14.56
C THR A 139 -2.83 -10.73 14.87
N ARG A 140 -3.43 -11.37 13.85
CA ARG A 140 -4.27 -12.56 14.06
C ARG A 140 -3.49 -13.72 14.70
N GLN A 141 -2.27 -13.98 14.23
CA GLN A 141 -1.41 -15.01 14.81
C GLN A 141 -1.09 -14.72 16.28
N LEU A 142 -0.72 -13.49 16.62
CA LEU A 142 -0.42 -13.09 17.99
C LEU A 142 -1.66 -13.17 18.90
N THR A 143 -2.82 -12.73 18.42
CA THR A 143 -4.07 -12.85 19.18
C THR A 143 -4.41 -14.31 19.46
N ASN A 144 -4.26 -15.18 18.45
CA ASN A 144 -4.51 -16.62 18.60
C ASN A 144 -3.53 -17.25 19.62
N LEU A 145 -2.23 -17.00 19.48
CA LEU A 145 -1.22 -17.52 20.40
C LEU A 145 -1.44 -17.01 21.83
N ASN A 146 -1.78 -15.73 21.99
CA ASN A 146 -2.05 -15.16 23.31
C ASN A 146 -3.29 -15.81 23.96
N SER A 147 -4.35 -16.04 23.18
CA SER A 147 -5.53 -16.75 23.69
C SER A 147 -5.21 -18.19 24.13
N GLN A 148 -4.38 -18.90 23.35
CA GLN A 148 -3.91 -20.24 23.68
C GLN A 148 -3.07 -20.23 24.97
N LEU A 149 -2.06 -19.37 25.06
CA LEU A 149 -1.21 -19.25 26.25
C LEU A 149 -2.03 -18.90 27.49
N THR A 150 -3.01 -18.01 27.36
CA THR A 150 -3.90 -17.65 28.47
C THR A 150 -4.72 -18.86 28.96
N SER A 151 -5.24 -19.67 28.03
CA SER A 151 -5.98 -20.89 28.36
C SER A 151 -5.10 -21.94 29.04
N GLU A 152 -3.87 -22.13 28.57
CA GLU A 152 -2.90 -23.05 29.16
C GLU A 152 -2.47 -22.60 30.56
N LEU A 153 -2.21 -21.30 30.75
CA LEU A 153 -1.90 -20.74 32.06
C LEU A 153 -3.05 -20.95 33.05
N GLN A 154 -4.30 -20.76 32.60
CA GLN A 154 -5.46 -21.02 33.45
C GLN A 154 -5.58 -22.49 33.82
N ALA A 155 -5.37 -23.41 32.86
CA ALA A 155 -5.36 -24.85 33.11
C ALA A 155 -4.26 -25.24 34.11
N ARG A 156 -3.05 -24.72 33.94
CA ARG A 156 -1.92 -24.95 34.86
C ARG A 156 -2.21 -24.41 36.25
N LYS A 157 -2.76 -23.19 36.38
CA LYS A 157 -3.14 -22.62 37.68
C LYS A 157 -4.18 -23.47 38.39
N ARG A 158 -5.18 -24.00 37.67
CA ARG A 158 -6.17 -24.93 38.23
C ARG A 158 -5.53 -26.23 38.70
N ALA A 159 -4.63 -26.81 37.90
CA ALA A 159 -3.91 -28.03 38.26
C ALA A 159 -3.02 -27.83 39.50
N GLN A 160 -2.26 -26.73 39.55
CA GLN A 160 -1.44 -26.36 40.70
C GLN A 160 -2.27 -26.13 41.97
N ALA A 161 -3.41 -25.44 41.86
CA ALA A 161 -4.32 -25.26 42.99
C ALA A 161 -4.86 -26.61 43.49
N GLY A 162 -5.21 -27.52 42.58
CA GLY A 162 -5.65 -28.88 42.93
C GLY A 162 -4.56 -29.71 43.61
N LEU A 163 -3.31 -29.61 43.15
CA LEU A 163 -2.17 -30.29 43.79
C LEU A 163 -1.90 -29.73 45.18
N LYS A 164 -1.83 -28.39 45.31
CA LYS A 164 -1.61 -27.73 46.60
C LYS A 164 -2.69 -28.10 47.62
N TYR A 165 -3.96 -28.15 47.19
CA TYR A 165 -5.07 -28.59 48.04
C TYR A 165 -4.87 -30.02 48.55
N ARG A 166 -4.47 -30.95 47.69
CA ARG A 166 -4.19 -32.35 48.07
C ARG A 166 -3.00 -32.44 49.04
N GLU A 167 -1.93 -31.69 48.79
CA GLU A 167 -0.75 -31.65 49.65
C GLU A 167 -1.11 -31.16 51.06
N THR A 168 -1.87 -30.07 51.18
CA THR A 168 -2.38 -29.58 52.48
C THR A 168 -3.22 -30.62 53.21
N ILE A 169 -4.09 -31.36 52.50
CA ILE A 169 -4.87 -32.45 53.11
C ILE A 169 -3.95 -33.58 53.61
N LEU A 170 -2.99 -34.02 52.79
CA LEU A 170 -2.09 -35.12 53.14
C LEU A 170 -1.19 -34.76 54.32
N GLU A 171 -0.63 -33.55 54.34
CA GLU A 171 0.15 -33.02 55.45
C GLU A 171 -0.67 -33.00 56.75
N THR A 172 -1.93 -32.57 56.67
CA THR A 172 -2.84 -32.57 57.81
C THR A 172 -3.15 -33.99 58.30
N ILE A 173 -3.42 -34.93 57.38
CA ILE A 173 -3.66 -36.34 57.71
C ILE A 173 -2.43 -36.97 58.36
N ALA A 174 -1.23 -36.67 57.85
CA ALA A 174 0.03 -37.17 58.40
C ALA A 174 0.24 -36.66 59.84
N GLY A 175 0.01 -35.37 60.09
CA GLY A 175 0.08 -34.79 61.44
C GLY A 175 -0.95 -35.41 62.39
N ILE A 176 -2.20 -35.58 61.94
CA ILE A 176 -3.24 -36.28 62.70
C ILE A 176 -2.82 -37.70 63.08
N ALA A 177 -2.24 -38.44 62.13
CA ALA A 177 -1.79 -39.81 62.38
C ALA A 177 -0.67 -39.85 63.43
N GLU A 178 0.28 -38.92 63.35
CA GLU A 178 1.34 -38.78 64.35
C GLU A 178 0.80 -38.47 65.75
N ASP A 179 -0.11 -37.49 65.86
CA ASP A 179 -0.72 -37.10 67.14
C ASP A 179 -1.56 -38.23 67.73
N THR A 180 -2.30 -38.94 66.88
CA THR A 180 -3.13 -40.09 67.30
C THR A 180 -2.27 -41.24 67.83
N LEU A 181 -1.11 -41.50 67.20
CA LEU A 181 -0.18 -42.54 67.64
C LEU A 181 0.51 -42.22 68.97
N LYS A 182 0.62 -40.93 69.33
CA LYS A 182 1.22 -40.48 70.59
C LYS A 182 0.25 -40.43 71.78
N ALA A 183 -1.06 -40.44 71.53
CA ALA A 183 -2.06 -40.29 72.59
C ALA A 183 -2.33 -41.61 73.33
N ASP A 184 -2.35 -41.57 74.67
CA ASP A 184 -2.68 -42.74 75.51
C ASP A 184 -4.14 -43.22 75.32
N LYS A 185 -5.04 -42.31 74.93
CA LYS A 185 -6.45 -42.60 74.61
C LYS A 185 -6.85 -41.94 73.30
N TYR A 186 -7.31 -42.76 72.35
CA TYR A 186 -7.67 -42.30 70.99
C TYR A 186 -8.85 -41.32 70.93
N ILE A 187 -9.67 -41.22 71.98
CA ILE A 187 -10.86 -40.34 72.02
C ILE A 187 -10.48 -38.87 72.24
N GLU A 188 -9.43 -38.61 73.01
CA GLU A 188 -9.06 -37.25 73.42
C GLU A 188 -8.69 -36.32 72.24
N PRO A 189 -7.93 -36.76 71.22
CA PRO A 189 -7.56 -35.87 70.12
C PRO A 189 -8.66 -35.66 69.06
N ILE A 190 -9.78 -36.39 69.11
CA ILE A 190 -10.81 -36.40 68.05
C ILE A 190 -11.34 -34.99 67.69
N PRO A 191 -11.73 -34.12 68.64
CA PRO A 191 -12.26 -32.80 68.30
C PRO A 191 -11.23 -31.92 67.57
N ASP A 192 -9.96 -31.99 67.98
CA ASP A 192 -8.88 -31.24 67.36
C ASP A 192 -8.51 -31.78 65.97
N ILE A 193 -8.57 -33.11 65.80
CA ILE A 193 -8.45 -33.78 64.51
C ILE A 193 -9.53 -33.30 63.55
N LEU A 194 -10.81 -33.33 63.96
CA LEU A 194 -11.93 -32.91 63.12
C LEU A 194 -11.84 -31.42 62.78
N LYS A 195 -11.42 -30.58 63.73
CA LYS A 195 -11.19 -29.16 63.50
C LYS A 195 -10.04 -28.90 62.52
N SER A 196 -8.95 -29.65 62.60
CA SER A 196 -7.80 -29.50 61.71
C SER A 196 -8.12 -30.02 60.31
N LEU A 197 -8.79 -31.17 60.20
CA LEU A 197 -9.29 -31.69 58.93
C LEU A 197 -10.31 -30.76 58.27
N GLY A 198 -11.21 -30.16 59.05
CA GLY A 198 -12.16 -29.17 58.56
C GLY A 198 -11.49 -27.92 58.01
N ARG A 199 -10.47 -27.41 58.72
CA ARG A 199 -9.65 -26.28 58.26
C ARG A 199 -8.91 -26.61 56.96
N ALA A 200 -8.24 -27.76 56.89
CA ALA A 200 -7.48 -28.19 55.72
C ALA A 200 -8.36 -28.47 54.49
N ALA A 201 -9.54 -29.06 54.69
CA ALA A 201 -10.50 -29.33 53.63
C ALA A 201 -11.30 -28.09 53.20
N HIS A 202 -11.13 -26.94 53.87
CA HIS A 202 -12.01 -25.76 53.76
C HIS A 202 -13.50 -26.11 53.96
N ALA A 203 -13.79 -27.10 54.80
CA ALA A 203 -15.14 -27.51 55.10
C ALA A 203 -15.75 -26.62 56.19
N GLN A 204 -16.95 -26.10 55.96
CA GLN A 204 -17.67 -25.30 56.96
C GLN A 204 -18.09 -26.13 58.18
N ARG A 205 -18.30 -27.45 57.99
CA ARG A 205 -18.73 -28.38 59.04
C ARG A 205 -18.10 -29.74 58.80
N VAL A 206 -17.65 -30.36 59.89
CA VAL A 206 -17.17 -31.75 59.91
C VAL A 206 -18.08 -32.53 60.86
N ARG A 207 -18.46 -33.74 60.49
CA ARG A 207 -19.33 -34.61 61.30
C ARG A 207 -18.66 -35.97 61.45
N LEU A 208 -18.62 -36.48 62.68
CA LEU A 208 -18.15 -37.82 62.98
C LEU A 208 -19.34 -38.78 63.01
N PHE A 209 -19.22 -39.86 62.26
CA PHE A 209 -20.19 -40.96 62.30
C PHE A 209 -19.48 -42.18 62.86
N GLU A 210 -20.07 -42.78 63.88
CA GLU A 210 -19.58 -44.02 64.45
C GLU A 210 -20.36 -45.17 63.83
N ASN A 211 -19.63 -46.18 63.36
CA ASN A 211 -20.24 -47.40 62.86
C ASN A 211 -20.52 -48.34 64.03
N VAL A 212 -21.78 -48.43 64.45
CA VAL A 212 -22.21 -49.30 65.54
C VAL A 212 -22.81 -50.58 64.96
N PRO A 213 -22.26 -51.78 65.27
CA PRO A 213 -22.84 -53.04 64.79
C PRO A 213 -24.25 -53.21 65.39
N ARG A 214 -25.23 -53.48 64.52
CA ARG A 214 -26.62 -53.69 64.95
C ARG A 214 -26.75 -55.11 65.52
N ARG A 215 -27.29 -55.22 66.73
CA ARG A 215 -27.31 -56.46 67.54
C ARG A 215 -27.93 -57.70 66.86
N ASP A 216 -28.75 -57.52 65.81
CA ASP A 216 -29.50 -58.59 65.14
C ASP A 216 -29.35 -58.63 63.60
N SER A 217 -28.42 -57.88 63.00
CA SER A 217 -28.24 -57.91 61.55
C SER A 217 -26.78 -57.72 61.13
N THR A 218 -26.37 -58.35 60.03
CA THR A 218 -25.09 -58.10 59.34
C THR A 218 -24.94 -56.66 58.83
N GLN A 219 -25.97 -55.81 58.99
CA GLN A 219 -25.94 -54.41 58.63
C GLN A 219 -25.52 -53.53 59.79
N SER A 220 -24.45 -52.77 59.57
CA SER A 220 -24.00 -51.64 60.36
C SER A 220 -24.93 -50.42 60.22
N VAL A 221 -25.17 -49.69 61.31
CA VAL A 221 -25.86 -48.39 61.27
C VAL A 221 -24.85 -47.28 61.60
N LEU A 222 -24.77 -46.27 60.74
CA LEU A 222 -24.00 -45.05 61.02
C LEU A 222 -24.80 -44.17 61.99
N VAL A 223 -24.31 -44.04 63.22
CA VAL A 223 -24.90 -43.15 64.22
C VAL A 223 -24.09 -41.86 64.21
N LEU A 224 -24.77 -40.72 63.97
CA LEU A 224 -24.16 -39.41 64.17
C LEU A 224 -23.82 -39.27 65.65
N ARG A 225 -22.54 -39.26 65.99
CA ARG A 225 -22.11 -39.00 67.36
C ARG A 225 -22.33 -37.52 67.62
N LYS A 226 -23.32 -37.19 68.45
CA LYS A 226 -23.48 -35.83 68.97
C LYS A 226 -22.38 -35.63 70.01
N GLU A 227 -21.33 -34.90 69.63
CA GLU A 227 -20.47 -34.22 70.60
C GLU A 227 -21.24 -33.09 71.28
#